data_AF-A0A8H6E9R8-F1
#
_entry.id   AF-A0A8H6E9R8-F1
#
_cell.length_a   1.000
_cell.length_b   1.000
_cell.length_c   1.000
_cell.angle_alpha   90.00
_cell.angle_beta   90.00
_cell.angle_gamma   90.00
#
_symmetry.space_group_name_H-M   'P 1'
#
loop_
_entity.id
_entity.type
_entity.pdbx_description
1 polymer ?
#
loop_
_entity_poly.entity_id
_entity_poly.type
_entity_poly.pdbx_seq_one_letter_code
_entity_poly.pdbx_strand_id
1 'polypeptide(L)'
;MSAFTSSLRPLMRAASGGALSARSFSSSSSRSVARMIITGRLAAAPELQATSSGQDIVRYTVATSTGPRDNRQTSWFKVASFDQGGQRDFLLGSLEVLKRPQNSNENESA
;
A
#
# COMPACT_ATOMS: atom_id res chain seq x y z
N MET A 1 81.57 1.18 23.18
CA MET A 1 80.76 0.44 22.19
C MET A 1 79.53 -0.08 22.93
N SER A 2 78.45 0.70 22.92
CA SER A 2 77.23 0.45 23.70
C SER A 2 76.41 -0.71 23.15
N ALA A 3 75.77 -1.44 24.08
CA ALA A 3 74.77 -2.48 23.85
C ALA A 3 73.59 -1.98 23.01
N PHE A 4 72.79 -2.89 22.44
CA PHE A 4 71.37 -3.04 22.79
C PHE A 4 70.84 -4.34 22.17
N THR A 5 70.43 -5.25 23.04
CA THR A 5 69.52 -6.35 22.73
C THR A 5 68.15 -5.73 22.45
N SER A 6 67.47 -6.12 21.39
CA SER A 6 66.06 -5.74 21.20
C SER A 6 65.22 -6.98 20.94
N SER A 7 64.40 -7.22 21.94
CA SER A 7 63.41 -8.26 22.15
C SER A 7 62.12 -8.00 21.35
N LEU A 8 61.44 -9.11 21.06
CA LEU A 8 59.98 -9.30 20.99
C LEU A 8 59.14 -8.31 20.16
N ARG A 9 58.53 -8.85 19.10
CA ARG A 9 57.20 -8.41 18.64
C ARG A 9 56.27 -9.62 18.51
N PRO A 10 55.32 -9.84 19.44
CA PRO A 10 54.18 -10.72 19.19
C PRO A 10 53.22 -9.98 18.27
N LEU A 11 53.20 -10.33 16.98
CA LEU A 11 52.13 -9.92 16.08
C LEU A 11 51.00 -10.95 16.16
N MET A 12 50.18 -10.85 17.20
CA MET A 12 48.84 -11.41 17.21
C MET A 12 47.92 -10.33 17.77
N ARG A 13 47.49 -9.43 16.87
CA ARG A 13 46.42 -8.48 17.16
C ARG A 13 45.15 -9.30 17.38
N ALA A 14 44.67 -9.31 18.62
CA ALA A 14 43.37 -9.85 18.98
C ALA A 14 42.30 -9.25 18.05
N ALA A 15 41.57 -10.11 17.33
CA ALA A 15 40.33 -9.73 16.68
C ALA A 15 39.24 -9.64 17.76
N SER A 16 39.22 -8.53 18.48
CA SER A 16 38.08 -8.14 19.31
C SER A 16 36.99 -7.58 18.40
N GLY A 17 35.95 -8.38 18.19
CA GLY A 17 34.77 -7.99 17.44
C GLY A 17 34.10 -9.23 16.90
N GLY A 18 33.35 -9.92 17.74
CA GLY A 18 32.47 -10.99 17.28
C GLY A 18 31.70 -10.47 16.07
N ALA A 19 31.81 -11.18 14.95
CA ALA A 19 30.87 -11.03 13.86
C ALA A 19 29.50 -11.39 14.43
N LEU A 20 28.83 -10.40 15.02
CA LEU A 20 27.42 -10.44 15.28
C LEU A 20 26.81 -10.58 13.90
N SER A 21 26.57 -11.83 13.50
CA SER A 21 25.68 -12.16 12.41
C SER A 21 24.40 -11.38 12.67
N ALA A 22 24.27 -10.25 11.98
CA ALA A 22 23.07 -9.45 12.00
C ALA A 22 22.03 -10.31 11.30
N ARG A 23 21.36 -11.17 12.08
CA ARG A 23 20.21 -11.95 11.63
C ARG A 23 19.23 -10.97 11.01
N SER A 24 19.08 -11.06 9.68
CA SER A 24 18.14 -10.24 8.94
C SER A 24 16.77 -10.42 9.56
N PHE A 25 16.15 -9.33 10.02
CA PHE A 25 14.81 -9.35 10.60
C PHE A 25 13.72 -9.74 9.59
N SER A 26 14.06 -9.74 8.30
CA SER A 26 13.20 -10.23 7.23
C SER A 26 13.81 -11.48 6.59
N SER A 27 13.02 -12.55 6.53
CA SER A 27 13.31 -13.76 5.75
C SER A 27 12.88 -13.64 4.28
N SER A 28 12.18 -12.56 3.92
CA SER A 28 11.71 -12.32 2.55
C SER A 28 12.71 -11.49 1.75
N SER A 29 12.89 -11.81 0.46
CA SER A 29 13.74 -11.01 -0.44
C SER A 29 13.19 -9.58 -0.54
N SER A 30 14.07 -8.59 -0.62
CA SER A 30 13.63 -7.22 -0.89
C SER A 30 12.93 -7.20 -2.26
N ARG A 31 11.68 -6.72 -2.29
CA ARG A 31 10.99 -6.39 -3.53
C ARG A 31 10.90 -4.88 -3.57
N SER A 32 11.44 -4.26 -4.62
CA SER A 32 11.45 -2.81 -4.80
C SER A 32 10.07 -2.22 -5.12
N VAL A 33 9.07 -3.06 -5.35
CA VAL A 33 7.70 -2.66 -5.70
C VAL A 33 6.70 -3.49 -4.92
N ALA A 34 5.76 -2.81 -4.26
CA ALA A 34 4.54 -3.40 -3.75
C ALA A 34 3.39 -3.03 -4.70
N ARG A 35 2.81 -4.03 -5.38
CA ARG A 35 1.64 -3.85 -6.27
C ARG A 35 0.51 -4.74 -5.78
N MET A 36 -0.69 -4.18 -5.71
CA MET A 36 -1.92 -4.89 -5.37
C MET A 36 -3.01 -4.52 -6.38
N ILE A 37 -3.71 -5.52 -6.91
CA ILE A 37 -4.88 -5.35 -7.80
C ILE A 37 -6.08 -5.91 -7.05
N ILE A 38 -7.05 -5.06 -6.75
CA ILE A 38 -8.28 -5.46 -6.06
C ILE A 38 -9.45 -5.26 -7.01
N THR A 39 -10.15 -6.36 -7.29
CA THR A 39 -11.41 -6.33 -8.05
C THR A 39 -12.55 -6.70 -7.12
N GLY A 40 -13.61 -5.90 -7.11
CA GLY A 40 -14.72 -6.11 -6.19
C GLY A 40 -15.80 -5.06 -6.35
N ARG A 41 -16.75 -5.08 -5.42
CA ARG A 41 -17.85 -4.10 -5.36
C ARG A 41 -17.55 -3.07 -4.30
N LEU A 42 -17.98 -1.83 -4.54
CA LEU A 42 -17.91 -0.80 -3.50
C LEU A 42 -18.95 -1.09 -2.42
N ALA A 43 -18.52 -1.02 -1.16
CA ALA A 43 -19.38 -1.18 0.00
C ALA A 43 -20.36 0.00 0.15
N ALA A 44 -19.87 1.19 -0.17
CA ALA A 44 -20.55 2.47 -0.03
C ALA A 44 -19.98 3.45 -1.06
N ALA A 45 -20.62 4.62 -1.17
CA ALA A 45 -20.08 5.73 -1.95
C ALA A 45 -18.70 6.15 -1.42
N PRO A 46 -17.73 6.50 -2.29
CA PRO A 46 -16.47 7.10 -1.86
C PRO A 46 -16.71 8.42 -1.13
N GLU A 47 -16.02 8.62 -0.01
CA GLU A 47 -16.17 9.81 0.84
C GLU A 47 -14.86 10.58 0.96
N LEU A 48 -14.98 11.90 1.12
CA LEU A 48 -13.84 12.77 1.36
C LEU A 48 -13.59 12.87 2.87
N GLN A 49 -12.39 12.51 3.32
CA GLN A 49 -11.99 12.67 4.70
C GLN A 49 -10.82 13.64 4.80
N ALA A 50 -11.00 14.70 5.59
CA ALA A 50 -9.93 15.63 5.92
C ALA A 50 -8.91 14.95 6.85
N THR A 51 -7.62 15.04 6.49
CA THR A 51 -6.52 14.59 7.36
C THR A 51 -5.98 15.77 8.16
N SER A 52 -5.43 15.51 9.36
CA SER A 52 -4.81 16.54 10.21
C SER A 52 -3.63 17.28 9.54
N SER A 53 -3.06 16.71 8.49
CA SER A 53 -2.02 17.33 7.64
C SER A 53 -2.58 18.35 6.63
N GLY A 54 -3.89 18.58 6.60
CA GLY A 54 -4.56 19.50 5.67
C GLY A 54 -4.75 18.95 4.26
N GLN A 55 -4.47 17.66 4.04
CA GLN A 55 -4.73 16.98 2.78
C GLN A 55 -6.01 16.15 2.88
N ASP A 56 -6.91 16.37 1.93
CA ASP A 56 -8.12 15.58 1.79
C ASP A 56 -7.79 14.25 1.13
N ILE A 57 -8.29 13.16 1.72
CA ILE A 57 -8.15 11.81 1.18
C ILE A 57 -9.50 11.26 0.78
N VAL A 58 -9.55 10.51 -0.32
CA VAL A 58 -10.76 9.78 -0.72
C VAL A 58 -10.69 8.40 -0.10
N ARG A 59 -11.68 8.05 0.72
CA ARG A 59 -11.80 6.72 1.34
C ARG A 59 -12.96 5.96 0.72
N TYR A 60 -12.69 4.70 0.41
CA TYR A 60 -13.71 3.77 -0.03
C TYR A 60 -13.35 2.36 0.38
N THR A 61 -14.37 1.49 0.45
CA THR A 61 -14.17 0.08 0.82
C THR A 61 -14.59 -0.80 -0.34
N VAL A 62 -13.72 -1.75 -0.71
CA VAL A 62 -13.96 -2.73 -1.76
C VAL A 62 -14.21 -4.10 -1.13
N ALA A 63 -15.32 -4.73 -1.49
CA ALA A 63 -15.65 -6.10 -1.13
C ALA A 63 -15.23 -7.04 -2.27
N THR A 64 -14.31 -7.95 -1.98
CA THR A 64 -13.94 -9.04 -2.88
C THR A 64 -14.41 -10.34 -2.27
N SER A 65 -15.24 -11.08 -3.01
CA SER A 65 -15.74 -12.37 -2.57
C SER A 65 -15.09 -13.50 -3.34
N THR A 66 -14.55 -14.47 -2.61
CA THR A 66 -13.85 -15.64 -3.14
C THR A 66 -14.48 -16.92 -2.61
N GLY A 67 -14.41 -17.99 -3.39
CA GLY A 67 -14.87 -19.32 -3.00
C GLY A 67 -16.16 -19.80 -3.69
N PRO A 68 -16.48 -21.10 -3.57
CA PRO A 68 -17.67 -21.69 -4.15
C PRO A 68 -18.95 -21.15 -3.51
N ARG A 69 -20.09 -21.28 -4.22
CA ARG A 69 -21.39 -20.70 -3.85
C ARG A 69 -21.82 -20.96 -2.40
N ASP A 70 -21.46 -22.13 -1.86
CA ASP A 70 -21.89 -22.60 -0.54
C ASP A 70 -21.03 -22.06 0.63
N ASN A 71 -19.77 -21.69 0.38
CA ASN A 71 -18.88 -21.13 1.40
C ASN A 71 -18.16 -19.88 0.87
N ARG A 72 -18.96 -18.88 0.52
CA ARG A 72 -18.45 -17.64 -0.06
C ARG A 72 -17.86 -16.75 1.05
N GLN A 73 -16.55 -16.57 1.01
CA GLN A 73 -15.82 -15.70 1.94
C GLN A 73 -15.65 -14.32 1.29
N THR A 74 -15.97 -13.26 2.03
CA THR A 74 -15.83 -11.88 1.55
C THR A 74 -14.77 -11.15 2.35
N SER A 75 -13.73 -10.69 1.65
CA SER A 75 -12.69 -9.85 2.20
C SER A 75 -13.01 -8.38 1.92
N TRP A 76 -12.87 -7.54 2.93
CA TRP A 76 -13.15 -6.10 2.87
C TRP A 76 -11.84 -5.33 2.90
N PHE A 77 -11.56 -4.57 1.84
CA PHE A 77 -10.35 -3.77 1.69
C PHE A 77 -10.68 -2.30 1.84
N LYS A 78 -10.09 -1.65 2.85
CA LYS A 78 -10.17 -0.19 3.04
C LYS A 78 -9.10 0.47 2.19
N VAL A 79 -9.52 1.25 1.19
CA VAL A 79 -8.63 1.96 0.28
C VAL A 79 -8.66 3.45 0.59
N ALA A 80 -7.48 4.07 0.60
CA ALA A 80 -7.31 5.51 0.70
C ALA A 80 -6.55 5.98 -0.54
N SER A 81 -7.14 6.90 -1.29
CA SER A 81 -6.46 7.63 -2.37
C SER A 81 -6.06 9.02 -1.88
N PHE A 82 -4.84 9.42 -2.25
CA PHE A 82 -4.25 10.71 -1.96
C PHE A 82 -4.18 11.59 -3.22
N ASP A 83 -4.89 11.19 -4.29
CA ASP A 83 -4.91 11.90 -5.56
C ASP A 83 -5.64 13.25 -5.41
N GLN A 84 -5.26 14.23 -6.22
CA GLN A 84 -5.79 15.60 -6.18
C GLN A 84 -6.43 16.01 -7.51
N GLY A 85 -7.24 17.08 -7.49
CA GLY A 85 -7.88 17.64 -8.68
C GLY A 85 -8.87 16.68 -9.35
N GLY A 86 -8.85 16.61 -10.69
CA GLY A 86 -9.85 15.86 -11.46
C GLY A 86 -9.88 14.35 -11.21
N GLN A 87 -8.77 13.73 -10.78
CA GLN A 87 -8.76 12.30 -10.42
C GLN A 87 -9.57 12.03 -9.16
N ARG A 88 -9.46 12.92 -8.17
CA ARG A 88 -10.26 12.89 -6.95
C ARG A 88 -11.75 13.02 -7.27
N ASP A 89 -12.09 14.00 -8.10
CA ASP A 89 -13.48 14.28 -8.49
C ASP A 89 -14.08 13.12 -9.30
N PHE A 90 -13.28 12.44 -10.13
CA PHE A 90 -13.69 11.21 -10.82
C PHE A 90 -14.02 10.07 -9.84
N LEU A 91 -13.18 9.85 -8.82
CA LEU A 91 -13.43 8.83 -7.80
C LEU A 91 -14.74 9.10 -7.06
N LEU A 92 -15.00 10.35 -6.70
CA LEU A 92 -16.24 10.77 -6.01
C LEU A 92 -17.47 10.66 -6.94
N GLY A 93 -17.35 11.06 -8.21
CA GLY A 93 -18.43 11.07 -9.19
C GLY A 93 -18.77 9.70 -9.78
N SER A 94 -17.97 8.67 -9.52
CA SER A 94 -18.17 7.31 -10.09
C SER A 94 -19.55 6.70 -9.77
N LEU A 95 -20.16 7.06 -8.62
CA LEU A 95 -21.52 6.64 -8.28
C LEU A 95 -22.60 7.55 -8.90
N GLU A 96 -22.27 8.81 -9.19
CA GLU A 96 -23.19 9.80 -9.75
C GLU A 96 -23.52 9.51 -11.23
N VAL A 97 -22.55 8.98 -11.98
CA VAL A 97 -22.73 8.62 -13.41
C VAL A 97 -23.82 7.56 -13.59
N LEU A 98 -24.02 6.66 -12.63
CA LEU A 98 -25.06 5.63 -12.66
C LEU A 98 -26.45 6.15 -12.26
N LYS A 99 -26.56 7.38 -11.75
CA LYS A 99 -27.83 7.96 -11.29
C LYS A 99 -28.49 8.86 -12.35
N ARG A 100 -27.97 8.92 -13.58
CA ARG A 100 -28.64 9.65 -14.66
C ARG A 100 -30.00 9.04 -14.95
N PRO A 101 -31.11 9.78 -14.76
CA PRO A 101 -32.41 9.30 -15.21
C PRO A 101 -32.37 9.15 -16.73
N GLN A 102 -32.59 7.93 -17.22
CA GLN A 102 -32.93 7.66 -18.62
C GLN A 102 -34.30 8.30 -18.87
N ASN A 103 -34.31 9.57 -19.27
CA ASN A 103 -35.53 10.24 -19.69
C ASN A 103 -35.83 9.83 -21.13
N SER A 104 -36.48 8.67 -21.30
CA SER A 104 -37.02 8.21 -22.57
C SER A 104 -38.29 9.00 -22.89
N ASN A 105 -38.13 10.23 -23.37
CA ASN A 105 -39.21 10.95 -24.05
C ASN A 105 -38.74 11.29 -25.45
N GLU A 106 -38.54 10.22 -26.24
CA GLU A 106 -38.62 10.29 -27.68
C GLU A 106 -40.02 9.82 -28.08
N ASN A 107 -40.75 10.71 -28.76
CA ASN A 107 -41.94 10.47 -29.57
C ASN A 107 -43.27 10.18 -28.86
N GLU A 108 -44.12 11.21 -28.84
CA GLU A 108 -45.30 11.13 -29.69
C GLU A 108 -45.50 12.48 -30.38
N SER A 109 -45.19 12.49 -31.69
CA SER A 109 -45.54 13.56 -32.61
C SER A 109 -46.93 13.25 -33.15
N ALA A 110 -47.87 14.19 -33.03
CA ALA A 110 -49.00 14.39 -33.93
C ALA A 110 -49.48 15.84 -33.81
#